data_AF-A0A498G905-F1
#
_entry.id   AF-A0A498G905-F1
#
_cell.length_a   1.000
_cell.length_b   1.000
_cell.length_c   1.000
_cell.angle_alpha   90.00
_cell.angle_beta   90.00
_cell.angle_gamma   90.00
#
_symmetry.space_group_name_H-M   'P 1'
#
loop_
_entity.id
_entity.type
_entity.pdbx_description
1 polymer ?
#
loop_
_entity_poly.entity_id
_entity_poly.type
_entity_poly.pdbx_seq_one_letter_code
_entity_poly.pdbx_strand_id
1 'polypeptide(L)'
;MHATVAVETYERLNQSAGFEVRQAAQKDFTNALDLFETYDGLSLGDATIVAYMQRAGVDYLYSFDDDFDVIEDIARLATPDNPFQ
;
A
#
# COMPACT_ATOMS: atom_id res chain seq x y z
N MET A 1 24.54 13.32 -0.98
CA MET A 1 23.52 14.24 -1.53
C MET A 1 22.14 13.56 -1.64
N HIS A 2 21.99 12.33 -2.16
CA HIS A 2 20.68 11.66 -2.23
C HIS A 2 20.11 11.17 -0.88
N ALA A 3 20.96 10.72 0.05
CA ALA A 3 20.50 10.22 1.35
C ALA A 3 19.77 11.29 2.19
N THR A 4 20.17 12.56 2.07
CA THR A 4 19.57 13.66 2.84
C THR A 4 18.11 13.91 2.47
N VAL A 5 17.79 13.91 1.17
CA VAL A 5 16.40 14.12 0.69
C VAL A 5 15.48 12.98 1.12
N ALA A 6 15.95 11.74 1.11
CA ALA A 6 15.17 10.59 1.57
C ALA A 6 14.86 10.69 3.08
N VAL A 7 15.85 11.05 3.89
CA VAL A 7 15.68 11.24 5.35
C VAL A 7 14.70 12.38 5.62
N GLU A 8 14.86 13.53 4.97
CA GLU A 8 13.96 14.68 5.15
C GLU A 8 12.51 14.36 4.74
N THR A 9 12.32 13.58 3.66
CA THR A 9 10.99 13.15 3.22
C THR A 9 10.33 12.26 4.27
N TYR A 10 11.07 11.27 4.78
CA TYR A 10 10.59 10.39 5.84
C TYR A 10 10.22 11.17 7.12
N GLU A 11 11.10 12.09 7.56
CA GLU A 11 10.85 12.90 8.75
C GLU A 11 9.57 13.73 8.62
N ARG A 12 9.33 14.33 7.44
CA ARG A 12 8.10 15.11 7.18
C ARG A 12 6.85 14.24 7.20
N LEU A 13 6.90 13.04 6.59
CA LEU A 13 5.77 12.10 6.63
C LEU A 13 5.48 11.65 8.06
N ASN A 14 6.52 11.35 8.84
CA ASN A 14 6.40 10.85 10.21
C ASN A 14 5.98 11.92 11.23
N GLN A 15 6.29 13.20 10.98
CA GLN A 15 5.92 14.32 11.87
C GLN A 15 4.60 15.01 11.47
N SER A 16 4.05 14.70 10.29
CA SER A 16 2.80 15.28 9.81
C SER A 16 1.60 14.76 10.59
N ALA A 17 0.69 15.65 10.99
CA ALA A 17 -0.59 15.25 11.61
C ALA A 17 -1.57 14.59 10.62
N GLY A 18 -1.29 14.66 9.32
CA GLY A 18 -2.17 14.12 8.26
C GLY A 18 -1.82 12.69 7.80
N PHE A 19 -0.73 12.11 8.30
CA PHE A 19 -0.29 10.77 7.89
C PHE A 19 0.12 9.95 9.10
N GLU A 20 0.00 8.63 8.97
CA GLU A 20 0.51 7.68 9.95
C GLU A 20 1.32 6.61 9.23
N VAL A 21 2.57 6.41 9.69
CA VAL A 21 3.43 5.34 9.17
C VAL A 21 3.17 4.07 9.98
N ARG A 22 2.57 3.07 9.33
CA ARG A 22 2.25 1.77 9.94
C ARG A 22 3.28 0.73 9.53
N GLN A 23 3.73 -0.07 10.50
CA GLN A 23 4.61 -1.21 10.25
C GLN A 23 3.78 -2.45 9.89
N ALA A 24 4.16 -3.13 8.81
CA ALA A 24 3.59 -4.44 8.48
C ALA A 24 3.98 -5.46 9.55
N ALA A 25 3.01 -6.27 9.98
CA ALA A 25 3.27 -7.36 10.91
C ALA A 25 3.96 -8.52 10.16
N GLN A 26 4.71 -9.36 10.87
CA GLN A 26 5.35 -10.54 10.27
C GLN A 26 4.36 -11.42 9.48
N LYS A 27 3.11 -11.50 9.94
CA LYS A 27 2.04 -12.25 9.30
C LYS A 27 1.65 -11.70 7.92
N ASP A 28 1.81 -10.40 7.70
CA ASP A 28 1.51 -9.77 6.41
C ASP A 28 2.47 -10.32 5.33
N PHE A 29 3.75 -10.50 5.66
CA PHE A 29 4.71 -11.10 4.74
C PHE A 29 4.41 -12.56 4.42
N THR A 30 3.90 -13.34 5.39
CA THR A 30 3.50 -14.73 5.12
C THR A 30 2.34 -14.77 4.14
N ASN A 31 1.30 -13.96 4.36
CA ASN A 31 0.15 -13.88 3.46
C ASN A 31 0.52 -13.29 2.09
N ALA A 32 1.47 -12.36 2.05
CA ALA A 32 1.95 -11.75 0.81
C ALA A 32 2.59 -12.76 -0.14
N LEU A 33 3.22 -13.82 0.38
CA LEU A 33 3.80 -14.87 -0.46
C LEU A 33 2.70 -15.61 -1.23
N ASP A 34 1.61 -15.99 -0.56
CA ASP A 34 0.48 -16.66 -1.19
C ASP A 34 -0.15 -15.77 -2.29
N LEU A 35 -0.30 -14.47 -2.02
CA LEU A 35 -0.80 -13.49 -3.00
C LEU A 35 0.16 -13.31 -4.18
N PHE A 36 1.46 -13.17 -3.91
CA PHE A 36 2.49 -13.02 -4.94
C PHE A 36 2.56 -14.23 -5.88
N GLU A 37 2.38 -15.44 -5.35
CA GLU A 37 2.33 -16.67 -6.16
C GLU A 37 1.01 -16.83 -6.93
N THR A 38 -0.07 -16.21 -6.45
CA THR A 38 -1.41 -16.32 -7.05
C THR A 38 -1.63 -15.32 -8.18
N TYR A 39 -1.09 -14.10 -8.05
CA TYR A 39 -1.36 -12.99 -8.95
C TYR A 39 -0.08 -12.55 -9.68
N ASP A 40 0.08 -12.97 -10.94
CA ASP A 40 1.26 -12.70 -11.77
C ASP A 40 1.62 -11.21 -11.94
N GLY A 41 0.65 -10.31 -11.74
CA GLY A 41 0.84 -8.85 -11.83
C GLY A 41 1.37 -8.21 -10.55
N LEU A 42 1.25 -8.86 -9.39
CA LEU A 42 1.69 -8.25 -8.14
C LEU A 42 3.20 -8.42 -7.94
N SER A 43 3.89 -7.33 -7.62
CA SER A 43 5.19 -7.46 -6.97
C SER A 43 5.03 -7.94 -5.53
N LEU A 44 6.09 -8.49 -4.91
CA LEU A 44 6.04 -8.88 -3.50
C LEU A 44 5.74 -7.68 -2.57
N GLY A 45 6.15 -6.47 -2.96
CA GLY A 45 5.83 -5.24 -2.22
C GLY A 45 4.33 -4.96 -2.24
N ASP A 46 3.71 -5.05 -3.41
CA ASP A 46 2.28 -4.82 -3.61
C ASP A 46 1.45 -5.90 -2.91
N ALA A 47 1.85 -7.15 -3.04
CA ALA A 47 1.25 -8.27 -2.30
C ALA A 47 1.31 -8.07 -0.77
N THR A 48 2.38 -7.45 -0.26
CA THR A 48 2.50 -7.10 1.17
C THR A 48 1.54 -5.98 1.57
N ILE A 49 1.33 -4.99 0.69
CA ILE A 49 0.35 -3.93 0.90
C ILE A 49 -1.07 -4.53 0.93
N VAL A 50 -1.41 -5.40 -0.03
CA VAL A 50 -2.70 -6.10 -0.09
C VAL A 50 -2.93 -6.93 1.18
N ALA A 51 -1.95 -7.74 1.61
CA ALA A 51 -2.05 -8.53 2.82
C ALA A 51 -2.30 -7.67 4.08
N TYR A 52 -1.60 -6.53 4.19
CA TYR A 52 -1.82 -5.58 5.27
C TYR A 52 -3.25 -5.02 5.24
N MET A 53 -3.72 -4.58 4.05
CA MET A 53 -5.04 -4.00 3.85
C MET A 53 -6.15 -4.97 4.25
N GLN A 54 -6.07 -6.22 3.80
CA GLN A 54 -7.02 -7.29 4.15
C GLN A 54 -7.05 -7.56 5.66
N ARG A 55 -5.89 -7.58 6.33
CA ARG A 55 -5.84 -7.75 7.79
C ARG A 55 -6.39 -6.53 8.54
N ALA A 56 -6.14 -5.34 8.03
CA ALA A 56 -6.53 -4.08 8.66
C ALA A 56 -7.99 -3.67 8.35
N GLY A 57 -8.64 -4.32 7.38
CA GLY A 57 -9.97 -3.93 6.90
C GLY A 57 -9.93 -2.58 6.17
N VAL A 58 -8.91 -2.37 5.33
CA VAL A 58 -8.76 -1.17 4.52
C VAL A 58 -9.13 -1.51 3.09
N ASP A 59 -10.15 -0.84 2.56
CA ASP A 59 -10.71 -1.16 1.24
C ASP A 59 -10.21 -0.23 0.13
N TYR A 60 -9.53 0.87 0.47
CA TYR A 60 -9.14 1.91 -0.48
C TYR A 60 -7.63 2.11 -0.54
N LEU A 61 -7.09 2.13 -1.76
CA LEU A 61 -5.66 2.35 -2.00
C LEU A 61 -5.45 3.55 -2.92
N TYR A 62 -4.63 4.50 -2.48
CA TYR A 62 -4.08 5.51 -3.38
C TYR A 62 -2.79 4.96 -4.00
N SER A 63 -2.84 4.64 -5.30
CA SER A 63 -1.67 4.15 -6.05
C SER A 63 -1.77 4.56 -7.52
N PHE A 64 -0.61 4.84 -8.12
CA PHE A 64 -0.48 5.02 -9.57
C PHE A 64 -0.36 3.68 -10.31
N ASP A 65 -0.11 2.60 -9.59
CA ASP A 65 0.06 1.26 -10.12
C ASP A 65 -1.30 0.58 -10.30
N ASP A 66 -1.62 0.15 -11.52
CA ASP A 66 -2.88 -0.50 -11.87
C ASP A 66 -2.86 -2.02 -11.63
N ASP A 67 -1.70 -2.59 -11.27
CA ASP A 67 -1.59 -4.02 -10.95
C ASP A 67 -2.44 -4.42 -9.72
N PHE A 68 -2.84 -3.46 -8.88
CA PHE A 68 -3.78 -3.69 -7.78
C PHE A 68 -5.23 -3.97 -8.22
N ASP A 69 -5.61 -3.64 -9.47
CA ASP A 69 -6.98 -3.79 -9.97
C ASP A 69 -7.42 -5.26 -10.11
N VAL A 70 -6.50 -6.21 -9.95
CA VAL A 70 -6.78 -7.66 -9.93
C VAL A 70 -7.36 -8.14 -8.58
N ILE A 71 -7.33 -7.30 -7.55
CA ILE A 71 -7.76 -7.63 -6.19
C ILE A 71 -9.17 -7.07 -5.95
N GLU A 72 -10.18 -7.94 -6.01
CA GLU A 72 -11.59 -7.55 -6.00
C GLU A 72 -12.05 -6.79 -4.74
N ASP A 73 -11.44 -7.07 -3.59
CA ASP A 73 -11.77 -6.45 -2.31
C ASP A 73 -11.02 -5.12 -2.04
N ILE A 74 -10.23 -4.64 -3.01
CA ILE A 74 -9.52 -3.36 -2.95
C ILE A 74 -9.98 -2.43 -4.07
N ALA A 75 -10.42 -1.23 -3.71
CA ALA A 75 -10.74 -0.15 -4.62
C ALA A 75 -9.56 0.82 -4.75
N ARG A 76 -8.89 0.80 -5.91
CA ARG A 76 -7.85 1.76 -6.23
C ARG A 76 -8.44 3.13 -6.58
N LEU A 77 -7.96 4.17 -5.91
CA LEU A 77 -8.34 5.56 -6.15
C LEU A 77 -7.51 6.14 -7.31
N ALA A 78 -7.85 5.73 -8.53
CA ALA A 78 -7.10 6.08 -9.76
C ALA A 78 -7.35 7.51 -10.27
N THR A 79 -8.31 8.24 -9.70
CA THR A 79 -8.70 9.59 -10.09
C THR A 79 -8.55 10.58 -8.93
N PRO A 80 -8.30 11.87 -9.21
CA PRO A 80 -8.30 12.90 -8.17
C PRO A 80 -9.70 13.19 -7.60
N ASP A 81 -10.76 12.78 -8.31
CA ASP A 81 -12.14 12.91 -7.85
C ASP A 81 -12.44 11.91 -6.73
N ASN A 82 -13.09 12.39 -5.66
CA ASN A 82 -13.55 11.54 -4.58
C ASN A 82 -14.78 10.74 -5.06
N PRO A 83 -14.73 9.40 -5.13
CA PRO A 83 -15.84 8.58 -5.63
C PRO A 83 -17.07 8.57 -4.71
N PHE A 84 -16.99 9.21 -3.54
CA PHE A 84 -18.06 9.30 -2.53
C PHE A 84 -18.57 10.74 -2.31
N GLN A 85 -18.22 11.69 -3.17
CA GLN A 85 -18.76 13.06 -3.18
C GLN A 85 -19.76 13.28 -4.30
#